data_AF-A0A2R5L521-F1
#
_entry.id   AF-A0A2R5L521-F1
#
_cell.length_a   1.000
_cell.length_b   1.000
_cell.length_c   1.000
_cell.angle_alpha   90.00
_cell.angle_beta   90.00
_cell.angle_gamma   90.00
#
_symmetry.space_group_name_H-M   'P 1'
#
loop_
_entity.id
_entity.type
_entity.pdbx_description
1 polymer ?
#
loop_
_entity_poly.entity_id
_entity_poly.type
_entity_poly.pdbx_seq_one_letter_code
_entity_poly.pdbx_strand_id
1 'polypeptide(L)'
;MKAVFLFAALCAVAVYQVSAAAGSCHLRELDLCAATLLLFNQNPSGVATTDNEVDKQCGFLRESQECFKNYTTRCATPLQRELIGFVSEGSQEVFTKFCTRDTDVRRNYLKHAPCLGQTMPEARKCLNDVQVGLEKVTTTPFAQRVPTGCCIYHRYQECSRQAVESRCGPEAVEFGQILLRMAASNLPDVVCNQCSHDENQCNQLLPPKGTKPSGKSNSVLSRLFSAYLGN
;
A
#
# COMPACT_ATOMS: atom_id res chain seq x y z
N MET A 1 7.03 52.03 -20.63
CA MET A 1 8.09 51.28 -19.92
C MET A 1 7.65 50.77 -18.55
N LYS A 2 7.24 51.60 -17.59
CA LYS A 2 6.84 51.16 -16.23
C LYS A 2 5.73 50.08 -16.20
N ALA A 3 4.71 50.20 -17.06
CA ALA A 3 3.63 49.21 -17.15
C ALA A 3 4.10 47.83 -17.67
N VAL A 4 5.11 47.80 -18.55
CA VAL A 4 5.68 46.56 -19.09
C VAL A 4 6.51 45.83 -18.03
N PHE A 5 7.27 46.58 -17.22
CA PHE A 5 8.01 46.02 -16.09
C PHE A 5 7.10 45.48 -14.99
N LEU A 6 5.99 46.17 -14.68
CA LEU A 6 4.99 45.69 -13.73
C LEU A 6 4.30 44.42 -14.21
N PHE A 7 3.93 44.36 -15.49
CA PHE A 7 3.33 43.17 -16.09
C PHE A 7 4.32 41.99 -16.10
N ALA A 8 5.57 42.22 -16.49
CA ALA A 8 6.61 41.19 -16.47
C ALA A 8 6.89 40.66 -15.04
N ALA A 9 6.90 41.55 -14.03
CA ALA A 9 7.06 41.15 -12.63
C ALA A 9 5.86 40.33 -12.13
N LEU A 10 4.63 40.72 -12.47
CA LEU A 10 3.42 39.95 -12.14
C LEU A 10 3.42 38.57 -12.80
N CYS A 11 3.82 38.49 -14.07
CA CYS A 11 3.97 37.21 -14.77
C CYS A 11 5.07 36.35 -14.12
N ALA A 12 6.21 36.92 -13.75
CA ALA A 12 7.29 36.18 -13.08
C ALA A 12 6.86 35.63 -11.71
N VAL A 13 6.13 36.43 -10.91
CA VAL A 13 5.57 35.98 -9.64
C VAL A 13 4.53 34.88 -9.84
N ALA A 14 3.63 35.03 -10.82
CA ALA A 14 2.64 34.01 -11.16
C ALA A 14 3.30 32.70 -11.62
N VAL A 15 4.32 32.77 -12.48
CA VAL A 15 5.08 31.60 -12.95
C VAL A 15 5.83 30.94 -11.79
N TYR A 16 6.43 31.71 -10.89
CA TYR A 16 7.12 31.17 -9.72
C TYR A 16 6.17 30.45 -8.76
N GLN A 17 5.00 31.04 -8.47
CA GLN A 17 3.96 30.43 -7.64
C GLN A 17 3.43 29.12 -8.25
N VAL A 18 3.16 29.13 -9.56
CA VAL A 18 2.72 27.93 -10.30
C VAL A 18 3.81 26.86 -10.31
N SER A 19 5.08 27.24 -10.46
CA SER A 19 6.21 26.29 -10.50
C SER A 19 6.49 25.67 -9.13
N ALA A 20 6.42 26.44 -8.05
CA ALA A 20 6.59 25.95 -6.69
C ALA A 20 5.44 25.01 -6.25
N ALA A 21 4.21 25.33 -6.64
CA ALA A 21 3.06 24.45 -6.46
C ALA A 21 3.15 23.18 -7.33
N ALA A 22 3.63 23.30 -8.58
CA ALA A 22 3.81 22.16 -9.48
C ALA A 22 4.90 21.18 -9.00
N GLY A 23 5.97 21.68 -8.37
CA GLY A 23 7.01 20.83 -7.80
C GLY A 23 6.54 19.99 -6.61
N SER A 24 5.78 20.60 -5.69
CA SER A 24 5.30 19.96 -4.46
C SER A 24 4.09 19.03 -4.64
N CYS A 25 3.38 19.14 -5.77
CA CYS A 25 2.26 18.26 -6.14
C CYS A 25 2.60 17.25 -7.23
N HIS A 26 3.88 17.06 -7.52
CA HIS A 26 4.33 15.99 -8.40
C HIS A 26 4.19 14.62 -7.69
N LEU A 27 3.76 13.57 -8.41
CA LEU A 27 3.60 12.21 -7.85
C LEU A 27 4.89 11.61 -7.27
N ARG A 28 6.04 12.21 -7.57
CA ARG A 28 7.35 11.84 -6.99
C ARG A 28 7.36 12.02 -5.48
N GLU A 29 6.64 13.01 -4.94
CA GLU A 29 6.54 13.20 -3.50
C GLU A 29 5.86 12.01 -2.81
N LEU A 30 4.88 11.37 -3.47
CA LEU A 30 4.27 10.15 -2.96
C LEU A 30 5.23 8.96 -2.99
N ASP A 31 6.08 8.85 -4.02
CA ASP A 31 7.13 7.82 -4.06
C ASP A 31 8.11 7.98 -2.89
N LEU A 32 8.44 9.22 -2.51
CA LEU A 32 9.27 9.53 -1.33
C LEU A 32 8.55 9.13 -0.03
N CYS A 33 7.25 9.41 0.10
CA CYS A 33 6.47 8.96 1.27
C CYS A 33 6.46 7.42 1.40
N ALA A 34 6.36 6.71 0.28
CA ALA A 34 6.39 5.25 0.25
C ALA A 34 7.81 4.69 0.52
N ALA A 35 8.86 5.39 0.09
CA ALA A 35 10.23 4.96 0.30
C ALA A 35 10.61 4.87 1.79
N THR A 36 10.05 5.72 2.67
CA THR A 36 10.23 5.58 4.13
C THR A 36 9.76 4.21 4.64
N LEU A 37 8.77 3.60 3.98
CA LEU A 37 8.27 2.28 4.34
C LEU A 37 9.23 1.16 3.90
N LEU A 38 10.26 1.41 3.09
CA LEU A 38 11.32 0.43 2.83
C LEU A 38 12.02 0.00 4.11
N LEU A 39 12.07 0.88 5.11
CA LEU A 39 12.67 0.61 6.41
C LEU A 39 11.92 -0.49 7.17
N PHE A 40 10.64 -0.75 6.84
CA PHE A 40 9.93 -1.94 7.34
C PHE A 40 10.56 -3.24 6.85
N ASN A 41 11.04 -3.23 5.62
CA ASN A 41 11.60 -4.41 4.98
C ASN A 41 13.07 -4.67 5.37
N GLN A 42 13.71 -3.75 6.11
CA GLN A 42 15.10 -3.86 6.56
C GLN A 42 15.30 -4.71 7.83
N ASN A 43 14.24 -5.08 8.56
CA ASN A 43 14.34 -6.13 9.58
C ASN A 43 14.68 -7.46 8.85
N PRO A 44 15.71 -8.23 9.26
CA PRO A 44 16.06 -9.50 8.62
C PRO A 44 14.89 -10.47 8.50
N SER A 45 13.96 -10.46 9.47
CA SER A 45 12.73 -11.25 9.42
C SER A 45 11.57 -10.52 8.73
N GLY A 46 11.64 -9.20 8.50
CA GLY A 46 10.54 -8.39 7.95
C GLY A 46 9.33 -8.22 8.88
N VAL A 47 9.36 -8.79 10.08
CA VAL A 47 8.27 -8.83 11.07
C VAL A 47 8.83 -8.41 12.43
N ALA A 48 8.16 -7.46 13.09
CA ALA A 48 8.52 -7.07 14.45
C ALA A 48 8.03 -8.15 15.43
N THR A 49 8.95 -8.67 16.23
CA THR A 49 8.70 -9.78 17.17
C THR A 49 8.65 -9.33 18.62
N THR A 50 8.97 -8.07 18.89
CA THR A 50 8.93 -7.47 20.23
C THR A 50 8.22 -6.12 20.20
N ASP A 51 7.70 -5.68 21.36
CA ASP A 51 7.10 -4.36 21.49
C ASP A 51 8.01 -3.22 21.03
N ASN A 52 9.29 -3.28 21.36
CA ASN A 52 10.24 -2.23 20.97
C ASN A 52 10.46 -2.21 19.45
N GLU A 53 10.45 -3.37 18.79
CA GLU A 53 10.51 -3.46 17.33
C GLU A 53 9.23 -2.91 16.67
N VAL A 54 8.06 -3.21 17.24
CA VAL A 54 6.78 -2.67 16.76
C VAL A 54 6.75 -1.15 16.94
N ASP A 55 7.22 -0.62 18.07
CA ASP A 55 7.25 0.83 18.32
C ASP A 55 8.15 1.56 17.30
N LYS A 56 9.31 0.96 16.99
CA LYS A 56 10.21 1.48 15.95
C LYS A 56 9.53 1.48 14.58
N GLN A 57 8.86 0.38 14.22
CA GLN A 57 8.07 0.29 12.99
C GLN A 57 6.98 1.35 12.93
N CYS A 58 6.19 1.50 13.99
CA CYS A 58 5.14 2.51 14.09
C CYS A 58 5.65 3.95 13.92
N GLY A 59 6.91 4.23 14.27
CA GLY A 59 7.58 5.49 13.93
C GLY A 59 7.61 5.76 12.43
N PHE A 60 8.13 4.80 11.65
CA PHE A 60 8.21 4.91 10.18
C PHE A 60 6.84 4.95 9.50
N LEU A 61 5.85 4.18 9.99
CA LEU A 61 4.48 4.24 9.46
C LEU A 61 3.85 5.61 9.68
N ARG A 62 4.02 6.18 10.88
CA ARG A 62 3.46 7.50 11.21
C ARG A 62 4.07 8.59 10.33
N GLU A 63 5.39 8.56 10.14
CA GLU A 63 6.08 9.47 9.23
C GLU A 63 5.55 9.36 7.80
N SER A 64 5.39 8.14 7.28
CA SER A 64 4.82 7.91 5.95
C SER A 64 3.38 8.42 5.85
N GLN A 65 2.52 8.08 6.83
CA GLN A 65 1.12 8.55 6.86
C GLN A 65 1.01 10.07 6.92
N GLU A 66 1.86 10.73 7.71
CA GLU A 66 1.92 12.20 7.78
C GLU A 66 2.37 12.79 6.44
N CYS A 67 3.34 12.19 5.77
CA CYS A 67 3.77 12.57 4.43
C CYS A 67 2.61 12.46 3.41
N PHE A 68 1.95 11.30 3.34
CA PHE A 68 0.78 11.10 2.47
C PHE A 68 -0.34 12.10 2.77
N LYS A 69 -0.65 12.33 4.06
CA LYS A 69 -1.69 13.27 4.48
C LYS A 69 -1.34 14.72 4.10
N ASN A 70 -0.08 15.13 4.28
CA ASN A 70 0.37 16.47 3.90
C ASN A 70 0.27 16.68 2.39
N TYR A 71 0.67 15.68 1.59
CA TYR A 71 0.52 15.72 0.14
C TYR A 71 -0.96 15.83 -0.26
N THR A 72 -1.84 14.94 0.25
CA THR A 72 -3.26 14.94 -0.17
C THR A 72 -3.99 16.19 0.28
N THR A 73 -3.64 16.75 1.44
CA THR A 73 -4.18 18.02 1.93
C THR A 73 -3.88 19.17 0.97
N ARG A 74 -2.67 19.22 0.41
CA ARG A 74 -2.21 20.29 -0.50
C ARG A 74 -2.64 20.07 -1.95
N CYS A 75 -2.60 18.82 -2.41
CA CYS A 75 -2.59 18.50 -3.84
C CYS A 75 -3.84 17.77 -4.34
N ALA A 76 -4.66 17.18 -3.46
CA ALA A 76 -5.90 16.52 -3.84
C ALA A 76 -7.10 17.46 -3.75
N THR A 77 -8.10 17.23 -4.60
CA THR A 77 -9.40 17.93 -4.55
C THR A 77 -10.20 17.54 -3.30
N PRO A 78 -11.19 18.33 -2.86
CA PRO A 78 -12.05 17.97 -1.72
C PRO A 78 -12.68 16.58 -1.85
N LEU A 79 -13.23 16.25 -3.03
CA LEU A 79 -13.84 14.93 -3.28
C LEU A 79 -12.81 13.80 -3.18
N GLN A 80 -11.60 14.00 -3.72
CA GLN A 80 -10.53 13.01 -3.59
C GLN A 80 -10.11 12.81 -2.13
N ARG A 81 -10.07 13.87 -1.32
CA ARG A 81 -9.73 13.75 0.11
C ARG A 81 -10.80 12.98 0.88
N GLU A 82 -12.08 13.25 0.61
CA GLU A 82 -13.19 12.48 1.20
C GLU A 82 -13.09 11.00 0.82
N LEU A 83 -12.86 10.69 -0.47
CA LEU A 83 -12.70 9.31 -0.92
C LEU A 83 -11.48 8.64 -0.27
N ILE A 84 -10.34 9.32 -0.18
CA ILE A 84 -9.12 8.81 0.47
C ILE A 84 -9.38 8.56 1.97
N GLY A 85 -10.08 9.47 2.64
CA GLY A 85 -10.48 9.32 4.04
C GLY A 85 -11.33 8.06 4.23
N PHE A 86 -12.39 7.93 3.42
CA PHE A 86 -13.29 6.78 3.45
C PHE A 86 -12.56 5.44 3.23
N VAL A 87 -11.71 5.33 2.19
CA VAL A 87 -11.01 4.06 1.91
C VAL A 87 -9.91 3.73 2.92
N SER A 88 -9.42 4.72 3.68
CA SER A 88 -8.33 4.52 4.66
C SER A 88 -8.81 4.36 6.10
N GLU A 89 -10.08 4.63 6.40
CA GLU A 89 -10.63 4.61 7.76
C GLU A 89 -10.35 3.28 8.48
N GLY A 90 -10.69 2.16 7.84
CA GLY A 90 -10.44 0.83 8.42
C GLY A 90 -8.94 0.53 8.59
N SER A 91 -8.09 1.00 7.68
CA SER A 91 -6.63 0.89 7.83
C SER A 91 -6.13 1.67 9.05
N GLN A 92 -6.67 2.87 9.28
CA GLN A 92 -6.26 3.73 10.40
C GLN A 92 -6.69 3.19 11.76
N GLU A 93 -7.84 2.53 11.83
CA GLU A 93 -8.29 1.86 13.04
C GLU A 93 -7.35 0.71 13.41
N VAL A 94 -7.03 -0.17 12.44
CA VAL A 94 -6.11 -1.29 12.65
C VAL A 94 -4.71 -0.79 12.98
N PHE A 95 -4.22 0.23 12.27
CA PHE A 95 -2.94 0.87 12.53
C PHE A 95 -2.84 1.40 13.96
N THR A 96 -3.85 2.13 14.43
CA THR A 96 -3.89 2.69 15.78
C THR A 96 -3.83 1.56 16.81
N LYS A 97 -4.67 0.53 16.66
CA LYS A 97 -4.66 -0.62 17.57
C LYS A 97 -3.31 -1.33 17.57
N PHE A 98 -2.70 -1.57 16.40
CA PHE A 98 -1.39 -2.21 16.29
C PHE A 98 -0.26 -1.38 16.95
N CYS A 99 -0.31 -0.05 16.80
CA CYS A 99 0.73 0.84 17.33
C CYS A 99 0.54 1.27 18.78
N THR A 100 -0.61 0.97 19.39
CA THR A 100 -0.85 1.17 20.81
C THR A 100 -0.49 -0.10 21.58
N ARG A 101 0.31 0.04 22.65
CA ARG A 101 0.61 -1.08 23.56
C ARG A 101 -0.66 -1.61 24.22
N ASP A 102 -0.64 -2.88 24.61
CA ASP A 102 -1.71 -3.53 25.36
C ASP A 102 -3.10 -3.56 24.68
N THR A 103 -3.15 -3.47 23.35
CA THR A 103 -4.36 -3.79 22.58
C THR A 103 -4.40 -5.29 22.25
N ASP A 104 -5.60 -5.82 22.02
CA ASP A 104 -5.76 -7.21 21.57
C ASP A 104 -5.07 -7.45 20.22
N VAL A 105 -5.15 -6.50 19.29
CA VAL A 105 -4.50 -6.58 17.97
C VAL A 105 -3.00 -6.78 18.12
N ARG A 106 -2.36 -5.95 18.96
CA ARG A 106 -0.90 -6.00 19.14
C ARG A 106 -0.46 -7.23 19.93
N ARG A 107 -1.16 -7.57 21.02
CA ARG A 107 -0.87 -8.78 21.80
C ARG A 107 -0.95 -10.04 20.94
N ASN A 108 -2.02 -10.16 20.16
CA ASN A 108 -2.21 -11.32 19.31
C ASN A 108 -1.20 -11.34 18.15
N TYR A 109 -0.88 -10.20 17.54
CA TYR A 109 0.21 -10.11 16.57
C TYR A 109 1.53 -10.62 17.15
N LEU A 110 1.95 -10.11 18.31
CA LEU A 110 3.22 -10.48 18.95
C LEU A 110 3.28 -11.97 19.35
N LYS A 111 2.14 -12.58 19.70
CA LYS A 111 2.04 -14.02 19.97
C LYS A 111 2.45 -14.88 18.77
N HIS A 112 2.15 -14.44 17.55
CA HIS A 112 2.40 -15.19 16.32
C HIS A 112 3.60 -14.67 15.51
N ALA A 113 4.05 -13.44 15.79
CA ALA A 113 5.14 -12.77 15.08
C ALA A 113 6.45 -13.58 14.97
N PRO A 114 6.93 -14.29 16.01
CA PRO A 114 8.14 -15.11 15.88
C PRO A 114 8.06 -16.21 14.83
N CYS A 115 6.86 -16.80 14.63
CA CYS A 115 6.66 -17.78 13.58
C CYS A 115 6.47 -17.11 12.21
N LEU A 116 5.65 -16.06 12.14
CA LEU A 116 5.41 -15.30 10.92
C LEU A 116 6.72 -14.77 10.31
N GLY A 117 7.69 -14.34 11.14
CA GLY A 117 9.01 -13.92 10.67
C GLY A 117 9.78 -14.99 9.89
N GLN A 118 9.51 -16.27 10.15
CA GLN A 118 10.13 -17.40 9.42
C GLN A 118 9.48 -17.66 8.06
N THR A 119 8.26 -17.17 7.85
CA THR A 119 7.50 -17.35 6.60
C THR A 119 7.63 -16.16 5.65
N MET A 120 8.31 -15.09 6.09
CA MET A 120 8.42 -13.86 5.33
C MET A 120 9.16 -13.98 4.00
N PRO A 121 10.22 -14.78 3.85
CA PRO A 121 10.82 -15.01 2.53
C PRO A 121 9.82 -15.57 1.51
N GLU A 122 8.94 -16.47 1.92
CA GLU A 122 7.87 -17.03 1.09
C GLU A 122 6.73 -16.03 0.88
N ALA A 123 6.27 -15.38 1.95
CA ALA A 123 5.19 -14.38 1.88
C ALA A 123 5.57 -13.18 0.99
N ARG A 124 6.84 -12.77 0.99
CA ARG A 124 7.36 -11.73 0.08
C ARG A 124 7.23 -12.11 -1.39
N LYS A 125 7.33 -13.40 -1.75
CA LYS A 125 7.12 -13.85 -3.13
C LYS A 125 5.69 -13.60 -3.60
N CYS A 126 4.71 -13.62 -2.68
CA CYS A 126 3.31 -13.31 -2.98
C CYS A 126 3.11 -11.84 -3.39
N LEU A 127 3.98 -10.93 -2.97
CA LEU A 127 3.92 -9.51 -3.34
C LEU A 127 4.26 -9.31 -4.82
N ASN A 128 5.02 -10.21 -5.45
CA ASN A 128 5.29 -10.14 -6.90
C ASN A 128 4.00 -10.21 -7.73
N ASP A 129 3.09 -11.12 -7.36
CA ASP A 129 1.80 -11.27 -8.04
C ASP A 129 0.91 -10.03 -7.83
N VAL A 130 1.03 -9.36 -6.67
CA VAL A 130 0.37 -8.07 -6.42
C VAL A 130 0.93 -7.00 -7.36
N GLN A 131 2.26 -6.87 -7.44
CA GLN A 131 2.91 -5.89 -8.31
C GLN A 131 2.50 -6.11 -9.77
N VAL A 132 2.63 -7.33 -10.29
CA VAL A 132 2.21 -7.71 -11.65
C VAL A 132 0.72 -7.42 -11.89
N GLY A 133 -0.12 -7.70 -10.91
CA GLY A 133 -1.54 -7.37 -10.95
C GLY A 133 -1.80 -5.86 -11.07
N LEU A 134 -1.13 -5.06 -10.26
CA LEU A 134 -1.25 -3.59 -10.28
C LEU A 134 -0.73 -2.98 -11.58
N GLU A 135 0.27 -3.58 -12.22
CA GLU A 135 0.70 -3.24 -13.58
C GLU A 135 -0.43 -3.54 -14.58
N LYS A 136 -1.05 -4.72 -14.49
CA LYS A 136 -2.12 -5.17 -15.39
C LYS A 136 -3.37 -4.30 -15.30
N VAL A 137 -3.82 -3.94 -14.10
CA VAL A 137 -5.09 -3.21 -13.84
C VAL A 137 -5.24 -1.94 -14.69
N THR A 138 -4.15 -1.24 -14.98
CA THR A 138 -4.22 0.00 -15.79
C THR A 138 -4.57 -0.25 -17.25
N THR A 139 -4.17 -1.41 -17.77
CA THR A 139 -4.47 -1.86 -19.15
C THR A 139 -5.76 -2.67 -19.25
N THR A 140 -6.35 -3.06 -18.12
CA THR A 140 -7.64 -3.76 -18.06
C THR A 140 -8.80 -2.82 -18.39
N PRO A 141 -9.80 -3.25 -19.19
CA PRO A 141 -11.02 -2.48 -19.42
C PRO A 141 -11.67 -2.02 -18.12
N PHE A 142 -12.21 -0.81 -18.08
CA PHE A 142 -12.71 -0.19 -16.85
C PHE A 142 -13.68 -1.09 -16.07
N ALA A 143 -14.66 -1.71 -16.75
CA ALA A 143 -15.64 -2.61 -16.16
C ALA A 143 -15.03 -3.85 -15.49
N GLN A 144 -13.82 -4.26 -15.88
CA GLN A 144 -13.11 -5.42 -15.36
C GLN A 144 -12.05 -5.05 -14.31
N ARG A 145 -11.83 -3.77 -14.01
CA ARG A 145 -10.80 -3.34 -13.05
C ARG A 145 -11.09 -3.77 -11.61
N VAL A 146 -12.35 -3.69 -11.17
CA VAL A 146 -12.75 -4.18 -9.84
C VAL A 146 -12.62 -5.70 -9.75
N PRO A 147 -13.17 -6.51 -10.69
CA PRO A 147 -12.90 -7.96 -10.73
C PRO A 147 -11.40 -8.30 -10.74
N THR A 148 -10.60 -7.56 -11.52
CA THR A 148 -9.14 -7.77 -11.56
C THR A 148 -8.51 -7.48 -10.19
N GLY A 149 -8.89 -6.38 -9.53
CA GLY A 149 -8.47 -6.04 -8.17
C GLY A 149 -8.80 -7.15 -7.16
N CYS A 150 -10.01 -7.70 -7.25
CA CYS A 150 -10.42 -8.82 -6.40
C CYS A 150 -9.63 -10.11 -6.68
N CYS A 151 -9.34 -10.41 -7.94
CA CYS A 151 -8.46 -11.52 -8.26
C CYS A 151 -7.04 -11.35 -7.71
N ILE A 152 -6.51 -10.11 -7.69
CA ILE A 152 -5.19 -9.82 -7.07
C ILE A 152 -5.27 -10.09 -5.57
N TYR A 153 -6.31 -9.58 -4.92
CA TYR A 153 -6.53 -9.74 -3.50
C TYR A 153 -6.63 -11.21 -3.08
N HIS A 154 -7.47 -12.00 -3.75
CA HIS A 154 -7.64 -13.42 -3.45
C HIS A 154 -6.37 -14.24 -3.74
N ARG A 155 -5.65 -13.94 -4.83
CA ARG A 155 -4.38 -14.60 -5.13
C ARG A 155 -3.33 -14.33 -4.05
N TYR A 156 -3.25 -13.09 -3.57
CA TYR A 156 -2.35 -12.72 -2.47
C TYR A 156 -2.76 -13.40 -1.16
N GLN A 157 -4.06 -13.38 -0.81
CA GLN A 157 -4.58 -14.06 0.38
C GLN A 157 -4.24 -15.56 0.35
N GLU A 158 -4.48 -16.25 -0.76
CA GLU A 158 -4.21 -17.68 -0.86
C GLU A 158 -2.70 -17.99 -0.79
N CYS A 159 -1.87 -17.22 -1.50
CA CYS A 159 -0.42 -17.40 -1.45
C CYS A 159 0.14 -17.15 -0.04
N SER A 160 -0.27 -16.06 0.61
CA SER A 160 0.19 -15.71 1.96
C SER A 160 -0.32 -16.69 3.01
N ARG A 161 -1.57 -17.15 2.90
CA ARG A 161 -2.16 -18.19 3.74
C ARG A 161 -1.37 -19.48 3.65
N GLN A 162 -1.08 -19.98 2.45
CA GLN A 162 -0.28 -21.20 2.25
C GLN A 162 1.14 -21.06 2.83
N ALA A 163 1.78 -19.90 2.66
CA ALA A 163 3.10 -19.63 3.22
C ALA A 163 3.11 -19.67 4.76
N VAL A 164 2.04 -19.17 5.40
CA VAL A 164 1.90 -19.15 6.86
C VAL A 164 1.46 -20.51 7.41
N GLU A 165 0.38 -21.08 6.88
CA GLU A 165 -0.24 -22.30 7.40
C GLU A 165 0.72 -23.49 7.38
N SER A 166 1.49 -23.65 6.30
CA SER A 166 2.45 -24.75 6.14
C SER A 166 3.56 -24.77 7.19
N ARG A 167 3.81 -23.65 7.88
CA ARG A 167 4.88 -23.50 8.87
C ARG A 167 4.38 -23.20 10.28
N CYS A 168 3.31 -22.41 10.40
CA CYS A 168 2.84 -21.83 11.65
C CYS A 168 1.46 -22.33 12.10
N GLY A 169 0.80 -23.16 11.29
CA GLY A 169 -0.55 -23.66 11.57
C GLY A 169 -1.65 -22.65 11.23
N PRO A 170 -2.92 -23.09 11.30
CA PRO A 170 -4.07 -22.32 10.84
C PRO A 170 -4.36 -21.10 11.70
N GLU A 171 -4.09 -21.12 13.01
CA GLU A 171 -4.36 -19.97 13.88
C GLU A 171 -3.49 -18.75 13.54
N ALA A 172 -2.27 -18.98 13.01
CA ALA A 172 -1.36 -17.90 12.62
C ALA A 172 -1.81 -17.15 11.35
N VAL A 173 -2.69 -17.75 10.54
CA VAL A 173 -3.16 -17.19 9.26
C VAL A 173 -3.89 -15.87 9.49
N GLU A 174 -4.82 -15.82 10.45
CA GLU A 174 -5.63 -14.62 10.72
C GLU A 174 -4.74 -13.44 11.15
N PHE A 175 -3.67 -13.72 11.88
CA PHE A 175 -2.74 -12.69 12.35
C PHE A 175 -1.78 -12.22 11.26
N GLY A 176 -1.44 -13.08 10.30
CA GLY A 176 -0.75 -12.68 9.07
C GLY A 176 -1.54 -11.65 8.24
N GLN A 177 -2.88 -11.67 8.35
CA GLN A 177 -3.76 -10.73 7.64
C GLN A 177 -3.84 -9.34 8.28
N ILE A 178 -3.36 -9.15 9.52
CA ILE A 178 -3.34 -7.82 10.16
C ILE A 178 -2.54 -6.82 9.32
N LEU A 179 -1.39 -7.26 8.79
CA LEU A 179 -0.55 -6.41 7.94
C LEU A 179 -1.27 -6.02 6.65
N LEU A 180 -2.02 -6.95 6.06
CA LEU A 180 -2.84 -6.69 4.88
C LEU A 180 -3.97 -5.70 5.18
N ARG A 181 -4.68 -5.88 6.29
CA ARG A 181 -5.77 -4.98 6.73
C ARG A 181 -5.24 -3.59 7.10
N MET A 182 -4.04 -3.49 7.63
CA MET A 182 -3.39 -2.20 7.87
C MET A 182 -3.03 -1.49 6.56
N ALA A 183 -2.61 -2.23 5.54
CA ALA A 183 -2.27 -1.66 4.24
C ALA A 183 -3.51 -1.30 3.40
N ALA A 184 -4.52 -2.17 3.38
CA ALA A 184 -5.62 -2.10 2.42
C ALA A 184 -7.02 -1.97 3.05
N SER A 185 -7.12 -1.87 4.38
CA SER A 185 -8.37 -1.92 5.17
C SER A 185 -9.12 -3.26 5.02
N ASN A 186 -10.34 -3.33 5.56
CA ASN A 186 -11.28 -4.43 5.29
C ASN A 186 -12.06 -4.20 3.98
N LEU A 187 -11.82 -3.10 3.26
CA LEU A 187 -12.53 -2.77 2.03
C LEU A 187 -12.42 -3.86 0.96
N PRO A 188 -11.24 -4.49 0.70
CA PRO A 188 -11.16 -5.60 -0.24
C PRO A 188 -12.07 -6.77 0.14
N ASP A 189 -12.14 -7.13 1.42
CA ASP A 189 -13.05 -8.18 1.90
C ASP A 189 -14.51 -7.82 1.58
N VAL A 190 -14.91 -6.56 1.80
CA VAL A 190 -16.28 -6.08 1.54
C VAL A 190 -16.60 -6.02 0.05
N VAL A 191 -15.73 -5.41 -0.76
CA VAL A 191 -15.95 -5.20 -2.20
C VAL A 191 -15.88 -6.51 -2.97
N CYS A 192 -14.99 -7.41 -2.55
CA CYS A 192 -14.76 -8.66 -3.26
C CYS A 192 -15.65 -9.81 -2.79
N ASN A 193 -16.44 -9.64 -1.72
CA ASN A 193 -17.38 -10.66 -1.23
C ASN A 193 -18.34 -11.18 -2.31
N GLN A 194 -18.71 -10.32 -3.27
CA GLN A 194 -19.59 -10.68 -4.39
C GLN A 194 -18.85 -11.01 -5.69
N CYS A 195 -17.53 -10.79 -5.74
CA CYS A 195 -16.72 -11.18 -6.88
C CYS A 195 -16.48 -12.69 -6.76
N SER A 196 -16.97 -13.46 -7.74
CA SER A 196 -16.76 -14.91 -7.78
C SER A 196 -15.28 -15.25 -7.63
N HIS A 197 -14.95 -16.13 -6.68
CA HIS A 197 -13.66 -16.82 -6.57
C HIS A 197 -13.41 -17.79 -7.74
N ASP A 198 -13.93 -17.48 -8.94
CA ASP A 198 -13.77 -18.32 -10.11
C ASP A 198 -12.31 -18.26 -10.56
N GLU A 199 -11.59 -19.35 -10.28
CA GLU A 199 -10.19 -19.50 -10.64
C GLU A 199 -9.99 -19.34 -12.16
N ASN A 200 -10.96 -19.75 -12.99
CA ASN A 200 -10.90 -19.58 -14.43
C ASN A 200 -10.98 -18.10 -14.83
N GLN A 201 -11.89 -17.35 -14.21
CA GLN A 201 -12.02 -15.91 -14.44
C GLN A 201 -10.74 -15.18 -14.02
N CYS A 202 -10.19 -15.48 -12.84
CA CYS A 202 -8.97 -14.83 -12.36
C CYS A 202 -7.73 -15.21 -13.18
N ASN A 203 -7.68 -16.43 -13.72
CA ASN A 203 -6.61 -16.85 -14.64
C ASN A 203 -6.68 -16.14 -16.00
N GLN A 204 -7.86 -15.64 -16.42
CA GLN A 204 -8.00 -14.80 -17.62
C GLN A 204 -7.66 -13.33 -17.35
N LEU A 205 -8.01 -12.81 -16.17
CA LEU A 205 -7.82 -11.40 -15.82
C LEU A 205 -6.38 -11.05 -15.42
N LEU A 206 -5.65 -12.01 -14.85
CA LEU A 206 -4.30 -11.80 -14.35
C LEU A 206 -3.26 -12.57 -15.16
N PRO A 207 -2.02 -12.05 -15.27
CA PRO A 207 -0.91 -12.83 -15.77
C PRO A 207 -0.70 -14.13 -14.97
N PRO A 208 -0.06 -15.15 -15.56
CA PRO A 208 0.24 -16.40 -14.86
C PRO A 208 1.03 -16.19 -13.56
N LYS A 209 0.79 -17.04 -12.56
CA LYS A 209 1.56 -17.02 -11.30
C LYS A 209 3.06 -17.16 -11.59
N GLY A 210 3.89 -16.36 -10.90
CA GLY A 210 5.34 -16.37 -11.11
C GLY A 210 5.83 -15.50 -12.28
N THR A 211 4.92 -14.78 -12.96
CA THR A 211 5.30 -13.68 -13.86
C THR A 211 6.14 -12.66 -13.10
N LYS A 212 7.20 -12.15 -13.71
CA LYS A 212 8.02 -11.10 -13.09
C LYS A 212 7.43 -9.71 -13.38
N PRO A 213 7.43 -8.79 -12.41
CA PRO A 213 7.06 -7.38 -12.65
C PRO A 213 7.91 -6.78 -13.76
N SER A 214 7.31 -5.95 -14.60
CA SER A 214 8.03 -5.24 -15.66
C SER A 214 8.77 -4.02 -15.12
N GLY A 215 8.33 -3.47 -13.98
CA GLY A 215 8.83 -2.21 -13.43
C GLY A 215 8.44 -0.97 -14.27
N LYS A 216 7.68 -1.16 -15.36
CA LYS A 216 7.31 -0.13 -16.32
C LYS A 216 5.81 0.03 -16.34
N SER A 217 5.26 0.65 -15.29
CA SER A 217 3.83 0.86 -15.14
C SER A 217 3.47 2.32 -14.93
N ASN A 218 2.45 2.77 -15.65
CA ASN A 218 1.82 4.08 -15.43
C ASN A 218 0.85 4.07 -14.24
N SER A 219 0.69 2.93 -13.57
CA SER A 219 -0.12 2.79 -12.36
C SER A 219 0.57 3.50 -11.19
N VAL A 220 -0.11 4.51 -10.63
CA VAL A 220 0.35 5.16 -9.38
C VAL A 220 0.49 4.13 -8.26
N LEU A 221 -0.48 3.23 -8.12
CA LEU A 221 -0.43 2.17 -7.11
C LEU A 221 0.75 1.22 -7.33
N SER A 222 1.01 0.82 -8.58
CA SER A 222 2.18 -0.03 -8.87
C SER A 222 3.49 0.68 -8.54
N ARG A 223 3.60 1.99 -8.82
CA ARG A 223 4.81 2.77 -8.52
C ARG A 223 5.06 2.90 -7.01
N LEU A 224 4.01 3.21 -6.24
CA LEU A 224 4.10 3.27 -4.79
C LEU A 224 4.45 1.90 -4.20
N PHE A 225 3.88 0.83 -4.77
CA PHE A 225 4.19 -0.53 -4.36
C PHE A 225 5.64 -0.90 -4.69
N SER A 226 6.15 -0.54 -5.87
CA SER A 226 7.57 -0.70 -6.22
C SER A 226 8.48 0.06 -5.25
N ALA A 227 8.15 1.32 -4.94
CA ALA A 227 8.89 2.14 -3.99
C ALA A 227 8.90 1.55 -2.58
N TYR A 228 7.84 0.85 -2.16
CA TYR A 228 7.78 0.09 -0.90
C TYR A 228 8.60 -1.21 -0.93
N LEU A 229 8.70 -1.88 -2.08
CA LEU A 229 9.48 -3.11 -2.25
C LEU A 229 10.97 -2.84 -2.49
N GLY A 230 11.32 -1.65 -2.96
CA GLY A 230 12.69 -1.21 -3.19
C GLY A 230 13.22 -1.64 -4.54
N ASN A 231 12.33 -1.77 -5.52
CA ASN A 231 12.63 -2.22 -6.88
C ASN A 231 12.19 -1.23 -7.97
#